data_AF-A0A962YS67-F1
#
_entry.id   AF-A0A962YS67-F1
#
_cell.length_a   1.000
_cell.length_b   1.000
_cell.length_c   1.000
_cell.angle_alpha   90.00
_cell.angle_beta   90.00
_cell.angle_gamma   90.00
#
_symmetry.space_group_name_H-M   'P 1'
#
loop_
_entity.id
_entity.type
_entity.pdbx_description
1 polymer ?
#
loop_
_entity_poly.entity_id
_entity_poly.type
_entity_poly.pdbx_seq_one_letter_code
_entity_poly.pdbx_strand_id
1 'polypeptide(L)'
;MSERTAPDETALAPPASASSTTVRTAPRQGEKLRGEDKVARIPVKIAPSDPSQRLRKPAWIRAPFPGTPEVQRLKRILRENRLHTVCEEASCPNLGECFGHGTATFMIMG
;
A
#
# COMPACT_ATOMS: atom_id res chain seq x y z
N MET A 1 35.41 44.06 20.19
CA MET A 1 36.17 42.86 20.63
C MET A 1 35.22 42.02 21.48
N SER A 2 34.62 40.93 21.03
CA SER A 2 34.91 40.10 19.87
C SER A 2 33.61 39.45 19.40
N GLU A 3 33.33 39.60 18.12
CA GLU A 3 32.43 38.74 17.37
C GLU A 3 32.88 37.28 17.52
N ARG A 4 31.95 36.38 17.78
CA ARG A 4 32.15 34.94 17.59
C ARG A 4 31.25 34.49 16.45
N THR A 5 31.86 34.59 15.28
CA THR A 5 31.53 33.95 14.02
C THR A 5 31.25 32.46 14.19
N ALA A 6 30.15 32.00 13.61
CA ALA A 6 29.88 30.57 13.38
C ALA A 6 30.74 30.05 12.20
N PRO A 7 31.20 28.80 12.25
CA PRO A 7 31.47 28.02 11.04
C PRO A 7 30.66 26.71 11.09
N ASP A 8 30.36 25.98 10.02
CA ASP A 8 30.39 26.16 8.58
C ASP A 8 29.62 24.92 8.09
N GLU A 9 28.62 25.10 7.24
CA GLU A 9 27.85 24.01 6.64
C GLU A 9 28.73 23.30 5.61
N THR A 10 29.40 22.23 6.00
CA THR A 10 29.95 21.27 5.03
C THR A 10 28.94 20.15 4.81
N ALA A 11 28.19 20.29 3.73
CA ALA A 11 27.29 19.30 3.18
C ALA A 11 28.04 18.00 2.86
N LEU A 12 27.85 16.97 3.70
CA LEU A 12 28.26 15.61 3.39
C LEU A 12 27.20 14.99 2.45
N ALA A 13 27.55 14.87 1.17
CA ALA A 13 26.72 14.22 0.17
C ALA A 13 26.32 12.80 0.61
N PRO A 14 25.04 12.37 0.44
CA PRO A 14 24.65 11.01 0.74
C PRO A 14 25.33 10.03 -0.23
N PRO A 15 25.75 8.84 0.22
CA PRO A 15 26.37 7.85 -0.64
C PRO A 15 25.37 7.40 -1.71
N ALA A 16 25.80 7.47 -2.98
CA ALA A 16 25.07 6.94 -4.12
C ALA A 16 24.78 5.45 -3.89
N SER A 17 23.50 5.12 -3.68
CA SER A 17 23.05 3.74 -3.57
C SER A 17 23.27 3.04 -4.91
N ALA A 18 24.25 2.13 -4.95
CA ALA A 18 24.48 1.26 -6.09
C ALA A 18 23.21 0.47 -6.39
N SER A 19 22.54 0.76 -7.51
CA SER A 19 21.39 0.00 -7.98
C SER A 19 21.86 -1.37 -8.45
N SER A 20 21.61 -2.41 -7.65
CA SER A 20 21.82 -3.78 -8.08
C SER A 20 20.83 -4.11 -9.20
N THR A 21 21.35 -4.52 -10.35
CA THR A 21 20.53 -4.95 -11.50
C THR A 21 19.97 -6.35 -11.20
N THR A 22 18.92 -6.42 -10.39
CA THR A 22 18.16 -7.65 -10.19
C THR A 22 17.28 -7.87 -11.41
N VAL A 23 17.52 -8.95 -12.15
CA VAL A 23 16.64 -9.40 -13.24
C VAL A 23 15.25 -9.67 -12.65
N ARG A 24 14.29 -8.78 -12.92
CA ARG A 24 12.92 -8.89 -12.40
C ARG A 24 12.15 -9.96 -13.15
N THR A 25 11.91 -11.10 -12.49
CA THR A 25 11.09 -12.21 -12.99
C THR A 25 9.66 -11.77 -13.31
N ALA A 26 9.04 -12.40 -14.32
CA ALA A 26 7.62 -12.21 -14.63
C ALA A 26 6.75 -12.62 -13.42
N PRO A 27 5.65 -11.91 -13.13
CA PRO A 27 4.81 -12.23 -11.97
C PRO A 27 4.07 -13.54 -12.23
N ARG A 28 3.91 -14.38 -11.21
CA ARG A 28 3.09 -15.59 -11.35
C ARG A 28 1.62 -15.20 -11.24
N GLN A 29 0.75 -15.83 -12.03
CA GLN A 29 -0.69 -15.62 -11.92
C GLN A 29 -1.16 -15.98 -10.50
N GLY A 30 -1.97 -15.09 -9.89
CA GLY A 30 -2.41 -15.22 -8.50
C GLY A 30 -1.45 -14.65 -7.44
N GLU A 31 -0.25 -14.21 -7.83
CA GLU A 31 0.70 -13.57 -6.90
C GLU A 31 0.33 -12.10 -6.63
N LYS A 32 0.15 -11.74 -5.35
CA LYS A 32 -0.21 -10.37 -4.96
C LYS A 32 1.01 -9.47 -4.87
N LEU A 33 1.23 -8.66 -5.91
CA LEU A 33 2.27 -7.64 -5.93
C LEU A 33 1.85 -6.41 -5.09
N ARG A 34 2.79 -5.83 -4.33
CA ARG A 34 2.58 -4.64 -3.49
C ARG A 34 3.69 -3.61 -3.72
N GLY A 35 3.38 -2.33 -3.51
CA GLY A 35 4.38 -1.26 -3.55
C GLY A 35 5.17 -1.23 -4.85
N GLU A 36 6.50 -1.27 -4.74
CA GLU A 36 7.44 -1.24 -5.85
C GLU A 36 7.17 -2.35 -6.88
N ASP A 37 6.97 -3.59 -6.42
CA ASP A 37 6.74 -4.75 -7.30
C ASP A 37 5.52 -4.56 -8.20
N LYS A 38 4.50 -3.86 -7.70
CA LYS A 38 3.27 -3.54 -8.45
C LYS A 38 3.50 -2.42 -9.46
N VAL A 39 4.26 -1.39 -9.10
CA VAL A 39 4.45 -0.20 -9.94
C VAL A 39 5.60 -0.32 -10.94
N ALA A 40 6.51 -1.28 -10.76
CA ALA A 40 7.74 -1.39 -11.55
C ALA A 40 7.53 -1.61 -13.07
N ARG A 41 6.34 -2.09 -13.48
CA ARG A 41 5.98 -2.33 -14.91
C ARG A 41 5.18 -1.20 -15.54
N ILE A 42 4.74 -0.21 -14.77
CA ILE A 42 3.94 0.90 -15.30
C ILE A 42 4.83 1.77 -16.21
N PRO A 43 4.38 2.12 -17.44
CA PRO A 43 5.16 2.94 -18.36
C PRO A 43 5.53 4.32 -17.79
N VAL A 44 4.63 4.89 -16.98
CA VAL A 44 4.84 6.13 -16.25
C VAL A 44 5.53 5.82 -14.92
N LYS A 45 6.72 6.40 -14.70
CA LYS A 45 7.48 6.22 -13.45
C LYS A 45 6.87 7.06 -12.34
N ILE A 46 6.32 6.40 -11.33
CA ILE A 46 5.86 7.04 -10.10
C ILE A 46 7.07 7.18 -9.17
N ALA A 47 7.44 8.42 -8.83
CA ALA A 47 8.47 8.67 -7.83
C ALA A 47 7.96 8.21 -6.45
N PRO A 48 8.79 7.52 -5.65
CA PRO A 48 8.41 7.14 -4.29
C PRO A 48 8.23 8.39 -3.43
N SER A 49 7.11 8.46 -2.70
CA SER A 49 6.87 9.55 -1.76
C SER A 49 7.78 9.44 -0.54
N ASP A 50 8.49 10.52 -0.19
CA ASP A 50 9.28 10.60 1.04
C ASP A 50 8.36 10.36 2.27
N PRO A 51 8.64 9.34 3.11
CA PRO A 51 7.92 9.11 4.36
C PRO A 51 7.86 10.34 5.28
N SER A 52 8.90 11.18 5.30
CA SER A 52 8.97 12.37 6.14
C SER A 52 7.97 13.45 5.74
N GLN A 53 7.58 13.46 4.46
CA GLN A 53 6.67 14.44 3.86
C GLN A 53 5.22 13.92 3.76
N ARG A 54 4.96 12.66 4.16
CA ARG A 54 3.60 12.09 4.08
C ARG A 54 2.70 12.66 5.17
N LEU A 55 1.77 13.52 4.75
CA LEU A 55 0.70 14.02 5.61
C LEU A 55 -0.19 12.88 6.12
N ARG A 56 -0.58 12.96 7.39
CA ARG A 56 -1.53 12.03 8.00
C ARG A 56 -2.92 12.21 7.38
N LYS A 57 -3.61 11.10 7.13
CA LYS A 57 -5.01 11.14 6.72
C LYS A 57 -5.86 11.88 7.77
N PRO A 58 -6.72 12.83 7.37
CA PRO A 58 -7.58 13.57 8.30
C PRO A 58 -8.54 12.60 9.01
N ALA A 59 -9.09 13.01 10.16
CA ALA A 59 -9.90 12.11 10.99
C ALA A 59 -11.16 11.59 10.27
N TRP A 60 -11.83 12.44 9.49
CA TRP A 60 -13.13 12.13 8.87
C TRP A 60 -13.09 11.06 7.78
N ILE A 61 -11.93 10.78 7.15
CA ILE A 61 -11.79 9.77 6.08
C ILE A 61 -11.25 8.42 6.57
N ARG A 62 -10.95 8.29 7.87
CA ARG A 62 -10.41 7.04 8.41
C ARG A 62 -11.55 6.08 8.72
N ALA A 63 -11.48 4.90 8.13
CA ALA A 63 -12.43 3.84 8.42
C ALA A 63 -12.14 3.15 9.77
N PRO A 64 -13.19 2.69 10.47
CA PRO A 64 -13.06 1.89 11.69
C PRO A 64 -12.51 0.48 11.39
N PHE A 65 -12.09 -0.21 12.45
CA PHE A 65 -11.52 -1.55 12.33
C PHE A 65 -12.59 -2.58 11.90
N PRO A 66 -12.37 -3.37 10.83
CA PRO A 66 -13.36 -4.30 10.28
C PRO A 66 -13.40 -5.67 10.99
N GLY A 67 -13.00 -5.77 12.25
CA GLY A 67 -12.79 -7.06 12.95
C GLY A 67 -14.04 -7.80 13.43
N THR A 68 -15.21 -7.52 12.87
CA THR A 68 -16.48 -8.09 13.33
C THR A 68 -16.63 -9.58 12.95
N PRO A 69 -17.44 -10.38 13.68
CA PRO A 69 -17.66 -11.79 13.36
C PRO A 69 -18.23 -12.03 11.97
N GLU A 70 -19.14 -11.17 11.49
CA GLU A 70 -19.72 -11.28 10.15
C GLU A 70 -18.68 -11.09 9.05
N VAL A 71 -17.73 -10.16 9.24
CA VAL A 71 -16.61 -9.99 8.31
C VAL A 71 -15.79 -11.28 8.22
N GLN A 72 -15.49 -11.92 9.35
CA GLN A 72 -14.73 -13.17 9.37
C GLN A 72 -15.51 -14.31 8.70
N ARG A 73 -16.82 -14.40 8.96
CA ARG A 73 -17.71 -15.37 8.35
C ARG A 73 -17.72 -15.24 6.83
N LEU A 74 -17.92 -14.04 6.30
CA LEU A 74 -17.99 -13.81 4.86
C LEU A 74 -16.64 -14.05 4.19
N LYS A 75 -15.53 -13.61 4.82
CA LYS A 75 -14.17 -13.93 4.35
C LYS A 75 -13.92 -15.43 4.24
N ARG A 76 -14.39 -16.22 5.21
CA ARG A 76 -14.26 -17.68 5.17
C ARG A 76 -15.02 -18.26 3.98
N ILE A 77 -16.29 -17.89 3.80
CA ILE A 77 -17.12 -18.37 2.68
C ILE A 77 -16.46 -18.02 1.34
N LEU A 78 -15.98 -16.79 1.18
CA LEU A 78 -15.32 -16.35 -0.06
C LEU A 78 -14.07 -17.19 -0.38
N ARG A 79 -13.25 -17.49 0.62
CA ARG A 79 -12.02 -18.29 0.46
C ARG A 79 -12.32 -19.76 0.18
N GLU A 80 -13.30 -20.34 0.86
CA GLU A 80 -13.76 -21.71 0.63
C GLU A 80 -14.23 -21.89 -0.82
N ASN A 81 -14.92 -20.89 -1.37
CA ASN A 81 -15.42 -20.90 -2.75
C ASN A 81 -14.42 -20.36 -3.78
N ARG A 82 -13.20 -19.99 -3.37
CA ARG A 82 -12.16 -19.40 -4.24
C ARG A 82 -12.66 -18.20 -5.05
N LEU A 83 -13.47 -17.35 -4.43
CA LEU A 83 -14.04 -16.14 -5.07
C LEU A 83 -13.22 -14.90 -4.72
N HIS A 84 -12.97 -14.07 -5.73
CA HIS A 84 -12.28 -12.79 -5.57
C HIS A 84 -13.28 -11.64 -5.47
N THR A 85 -13.01 -10.70 -4.57
CA THR A 85 -13.83 -9.50 -4.37
C THR A 85 -12.99 -8.24 -4.47
N VAL A 86 -13.56 -7.17 -5.02
CA VAL A 86 -12.93 -5.84 -5.00
C VAL A 86 -12.72 -5.35 -3.57
N CYS A 87 -13.61 -5.76 -2.65
CA CYS A 87 -13.54 -5.43 -1.23
C CYS A 87 -12.18 -5.85 -0.62
N GLU A 88 -11.74 -7.08 -0.89
CA GLU A 88 -10.46 -7.60 -0.37
C GLU A 88 -9.26 -7.16 -1.22
N GLU A 89 -9.35 -7.20 -2.55
CA GLU A 89 -8.18 -6.89 -3.40
C GLU A 89 -7.80 -5.41 -3.40
N ALA A 90 -8.78 -4.51 -3.28
CA ALA A 90 -8.53 -3.07 -3.21
C ALA A 90 -8.22 -2.57 -1.80
N SER A 91 -8.24 -3.45 -0.78
CA SER A 91 -8.17 -3.04 0.64
C SER A 91 -9.21 -1.96 0.96
N CYS A 92 -10.46 -2.21 0.56
CA CYS A 92 -11.55 -1.23 0.65
C CYS A 92 -11.78 -0.78 2.11
N PRO A 93 -11.81 0.53 2.40
CA PRO A 93 -12.06 1.03 3.76
C PRO A 93 -13.44 0.65 4.30
N ASN A 94 -14.42 0.39 3.42
CA ASN A 94 -15.81 0.10 3.80
C ASN A 94 -16.07 -1.41 3.99
N LEU A 95 -15.03 -2.25 3.94
CA LEU A 95 -15.17 -3.71 4.02
C LEU A 95 -15.92 -4.17 5.27
N GLY A 96 -15.68 -3.51 6.41
CA GLY A 96 -16.35 -3.85 7.67
C GLY A 96 -17.86 -3.68 7.62
N GLU A 97 -18.31 -2.57 7.02
CA GLU A 97 -19.73 -2.25 6.84
C GLU A 97 -20.35 -3.16 5.78
N CYS A 98 -19.78 -3.22 4.58
CA CYS A 98 -20.34 -4.03 3.49
C CYS A 98 -20.54 -5.49 3.90
N PHE A 99 -19.52 -6.11 4.50
CA PHE A 99 -19.61 -7.51 4.91
C PHE A 99 -20.50 -7.69 6.14
N GLY A 100 -20.56 -6.69 7.03
CA GLY A 100 -21.51 -6.67 8.15
C GLY A 100 -22.97 -6.72 7.69
N HIS A 101 -23.27 -6.10 6.53
CA HIS A 101 -24.58 -6.18 5.87
C HIS A 101 -24.73 -7.38 4.92
N GLY A 102 -23.77 -8.32 4.89
CA GLY A 102 -23.80 -9.47 3.98
C GLY A 102 -23.63 -9.11 2.50
N THR A 103 -23.10 -7.93 2.18
CA THR A 103 -22.91 -7.44 0.82
C THR A 103 -21.45 -7.59 0.38
N ALA A 104 -21.23 -8.13 -0.81
CA ALA A 104 -19.91 -8.24 -1.43
C ALA A 104 -19.99 -7.95 -2.93
N THR A 105 -18.91 -7.38 -3.48
CA THR A 105 -18.79 -7.13 -4.93
C THR A 105 -17.68 -7.99 -5.51
N PHE A 106 -18.07 -8.91 -6.39
CA PHE A 106 -17.19 -9.91 -6.98
C PHE A 106 -16.43 -9.38 -8.18
N MET A 107 -15.26 -9.94 -8.43
CA MET A 107 -14.54 -9.80 -9.69
C MET A 107 -14.60 -11.13 -10.44
N ILE A 108 -15.19 -11.11 -11.63
CA ILE A 108 -15.51 -12.32 -12.40
C ILE A 108 -14.29 -12.85 -13.18
N MET A 109 -13.36 -11.96 -13.55
CA MET A 109 -12.13 -12.31 -14.29
C MET A 109 -10.88 -12.14 -13.40
N GLY A 110 -11.01 -12.51 -12.13
CA GLY A 110 -9.99 -12.33 -11.09
C GLY A 110 -8.58 -12.72 -11.51
#